data_AF-A0A1V4LJM1-F1
#
_entry.id   AF-A0A1V4LJM1-F1
#
_cell.length_a   1.000
_cell.length_b   1.000
_cell.length_c   1.000
_cell.angle_alpha   90.00
_cell.angle_beta   90.00
_cell.angle_gamma   90.00
#
_symmetry.space_group_name_H-M   'P 1'
#
loop_
_entity.id
_entity.type
_entity.pdbx_description
1 polymer ?
#
loop_
_entity_poly.entity_id
_entity_poly.type
_entity_poly.pdbx_seq_one_letter_code
_entity_poly.pdbx_strand_id
1 'polypeptide(L)' 'MSNVDVYLPAVDGSAYWPVAKGDSCKEAVHVLFTDDFAAPPHRLVIKVTTETGKVVEVSIPYDDTGKATVRIDGESV' A
#
# COMPACT_ATOMS: atom_id res chain seq x y z
N MET A 1 0.57 6.12 -16.51
CA MET A 1 0.99 6.53 -15.15
C MET A 1 -0.08 6.02 -14.20
N SER A 2 0.32 5.34 -13.12
CA SER A 2 -0.58 4.67 -12.19
C SER A 2 -1.34 5.70 -11.35
N ASN A 3 -2.52 5.30 -10.91
CA ASN A 3 -3.31 5.97 -9.87
C ASN A 3 -3.15 5.28 -8.51
N VAL A 4 -2.01 4.60 -8.31
CA VAL A 4 -1.75 3.71 -7.17
C VAL A 4 -0.56 4.24 -6.38
N ASP A 5 -0.71 4.31 -5.07
CA ASP A 5 0.38 4.47 -4.11
C ASP A 5 0.47 3.20 -3.26
N VAL A 6 1.71 2.75 -2.99
CA VAL A 6 1.96 1.63 -2.08
C VAL A 6 2.82 2.14 -0.93
N TYR A 7 2.36 1.86 0.29
CA TYR A 7 2.95 2.31 1.54
C TYR A 7 3.17 1.11 2.47
N LEU A 8 4.35 1.05 3.08
CA LEU A 8 4.80 -0.03 3.95
C LEU A 8 5.34 0.54 5.28
N PRO A 9 4.52 0.67 6.33
CA PRO A 9 5.03 0.97 7.67
C PRO A 9 5.80 -0.20 8.26
N ALA A 10 6.94 0.09 8.86
CA ALA A 10 7.84 -0.88 9.45
C ALA A 10 7.80 -0.86 10.99
N VAL A 11 8.25 -1.96 11.59
CA VAL A 11 8.19 -2.19 13.04
C VAL A 11 9.01 -1.20 13.86
N ASP A 12 10.02 -0.56 13.26
CA ASP A 12 10.88 0.44 13.90
C ASP A 12 10.33 1.88 13.77
N GLY A 13 9.15 2.05 13.17
CA GLY A 13 8.53 3.35 12.90
C GLY A 13 8.98 3.99 11.59
N SER A 14 9.90 3.37 10.85
CA SER A 14 10.20 3.78 9.47
C SER A 14 9.07 3.41 8.51
N ALA A 15 9.16 3.93 7.29
CA ALA A 15 8.18 3.67 6.25
C ALA A 15 8.79 3.72 4.86
N TYR A 16 8.28 2.85 3.98
CA TYR A 16 8.73 2.75 2.60
C TYR A 16 7.58 3.09 1.64
N TRP A 17 7.91 3.78 0.55
CA TRP A 17 7.01 4.11 -0.57
C TRP A 17 7.54 3.49 -1.85
N PRO A 18 7.42 2.15 -2.00
CA PRO A 18 7.92 1.43 -3.17
C PRO A 18 7.21 1.82 -4.48
N VAL A 19 6.02 2.42 -4.40
CA VAL A 19 5.26 2.92 -5.56
C VAL A 19 4.63 4.25 -5.18
N ALA A 20 4.85 5.26 -6.02
CA ALA A 20 4.17 6.54 -5.94
C ALA A 20 3.20 6.72 -7.12
N LYS A 21 2.16 7.51 -6.90
CA LYS A 21 1.24 7.95 -7.94
C LYS A 21 2.02 8.63 -9.06
N GLY A 22 1.79 8.16 -10.28
CA GLY A 22 2.56 8.59 -11.44
C GLY A 22 3.47 7.49 -11.99
N ASP A 23 3.92 6.57 -11.16
CA ASP A 23 4.81 5.48 -11.58
C ASP A 23 4.14 4.55 -12.59
N SER A 24 4.92 3.69 -13.24
CA SER A 24 4.33 2.70 -14.13
C SER A 24 3.63 1.61 -13.31
N CYS A 25 2.49 1.09 -13.79
CA CYS A 25 1.88 -0.08 -13.16
C CYS A 25 2.79 -1.32 -13.21
N LYS A 26 3.77 -1.34 -14.12
CA LYS A 26 4.80 -2.40 -14.18
C LYS A 26 5.68 -2.36 -12.93
N GLU A 27 6.14 -1.17 -12.50
CA GLU A 27 6.92 -1.02 -11.26
C GLU A 27 6.08 -1.43 -10.04
N ALA A 28 4.79 -1.06 -10.02
CA ALA A 28 3.89 -1.45 -8.95
C ALA A 28 3.76 -2.96 -8.77
N VAL A 29 3.76 -3.72 -9.87
CA VAL A 29 3.78 -5.19 -9.82
C VAL A 29 5.17 -5.70 -9.43
N HIS A 30 6.24 -5.10 -9.97
CA HIS A 30 7.60 -5.59 -9.78
C HIS A 30 8.03 -5.54 -8.31
N VAL A 31 7.77 -4.42 -7.64
CA VAL A 31 8.27 -4.17 -6.28
C VAL A 31 7.67 -5.08 -5.21
N LEU A 32 6.53 -5.72 -5.49
CA LEU A 32 5.91 -6.69 -4.59
C LEU A 32 6.74 -7.97 -4.41
N PHE A 33 7.70 -8.24 -5.31
CA PHE A 33 8.42 -9.52 -5.35
C PHE A 33 9.92 -9.40 -5.07
N THR A 34 10.46 -8.19 -4.89
CA THR A 34 11.91 -8.00 -5.10
C THR A 34 12.66 -7.21 -4.03
N ASP A 35 11.98 -6.60 -3.06
CA ASP A 35 12.62 -5.58 -2.22
C ASP A 35 13.06 -6.11 -0.85
N ASP A 36 14.27 -5.75 -0.43
CA ASP A 36 14.90 -6.14 0.84
C ASP A 36 14.81 -4.96 1.81
N PHE A 37 13.75 -4.95 2.64
CA PHE A 37 13.50 -3.86 3.58
C PHE A 37 14.40 -3.97 4.81
N ALA A 38 15.08 -2.89 5.16
CA ALA A 38 15.96 -2.86 6.33
C ALA A 38 15.22 -3.23 7.63
N ALA A 39 14.06 -2.63 7.88
CA ALA A 39 13.15 -3.01 8.94
C ALA A 39 11.93 -3.71 8.35
N PRO A 40 11.47 -4.85 8.91
CA PRO A 40 10.32 -5.57 8.38
C PRO A 40 9.05 -4.71 8.38
N PRO A 41 8.35 -4.59 7.24
CA PRO A 41 7.01 -4.03 7.20
C PRO A 41 6.04 -4.87 8.05
N HIS A 42 5.17 -4.23 8.83
CA HIS A 42 4.14 -4.93 9.61
C HIS A 42 2.74 -4.81 9.00
N ARG A 43 2.63 -4.10 7.87
CA ARG A 43 1.38 -3.91 7.12
C ARG A 43 1.67 -3.46 5.69
N LEU A 44 0.87 -3.93 4.75
CA LEU A 44 0.80 -3.39 3.39
C LEU A 44 -0.39 -2.44 3.28
N VAL A 45 -0.17 -1.26 2.72
CA VAL A 45 -1.23 -0.30 2.42
C VAL A 45 -1.18 0.07 0.95
N ILE A 46 -2.30 -0.12 0.26
CA ILE A 46 -2.48 0.22 -1.14
C ILE A 46 -3.53 1.31 -1.20
N LYS A 47 -3.21 2.44 -1.83
CA LYS A 47 -4.16 3.52 -2.09
C LYS A 47 -4.40 3.64 -3.59
N VAL A 48 -5.66 3.66 -3.99
CA VAL A 48 -6.07 3.86 -5.38
C VAL A 48 -6.96 5.08 -5.46
N THR A 49 -6.57 6.06 -6.28
CA THR A 49 -7.45 7.21 -6.58
C THR A 49 -8.38 6.84 -7.75
N THR A 50 -9.69 6.80 -7.53
CA THR A 50 -10.67 6.52 -8.59
C THR A 50 -10.78 7.69 -9.58
N GLU A 51 -11.42 7.46 -10.73
CA GLU A 51 -11.74 8.53 -11.69
C GLU A 51 -12.64 9.63 -11.09
N THR A 52 -13.45 9.27 -10.09
CA THR A 52 -14.29 10.22 -9.33
C THR A 52 -13.51 10.97 -8.25
N GLY A 53 -12.22 10.69 -8.08
CA GLY A 53 -11.35 11.32 -7.10
C GLY A 53 -11.40 10.71 -5.70
N LYS A 54 -12.22 9.67 -5.48
CA LYS A 54 -12.26 8.95 -4.20
C LYS A 54 -10.98 8.18 -3.97
N VAL A 55 -10.56 8.08 -2.72
CA VAL A 55 -9.39 7.29 -2.32
C VAL A 55 -9.87 5.99 -1.70
N VAL A 56 -9.58 4.88 -2.39
CA VAL A 56 -9.75 3.54 -1.85
C VAL A 56 -8.45 3.14 -1.19
N GLU A 57 -8.46 2.93 0.12
CA GLU A 57 -7.34 2.41 0.90
C GLU A 57 -7.61 0.95 1.25
N VAL A 58 -6.73 0.05 0.83
CA VAL A 58 -6.70 -1.35 1.26
C VAL A 58 -5.54 -1.51 2.22
N SER A 59 -5.81 -2.00 3.42
CA SER A 59 -4.80 -2.20 4.47
C SER A 59 -4.76 -3.67 4.87
N ILE A 60 -3.62 -4.33 4.65
CA ILE A 60 -3.41 -5.76 4.88
C ILE A 60 -2.36 -5.91 6.00
N PRO A 61 -2.74 -6.37 7.20
CA PRO A 61 -1.79 -6.60 8.28
C PRO A 61 -0.87 -7.79 7.95
N TYR A 62 0.37 -7.73 8.41
CA TYR A 62 1.27 -8.89 8.46
C TYR A 62 0.96 -9.70 9.73
N ASP A 63 -0.14 -10.45 9.69
CA ASP A 63 -0.67 -11.23 10.82
C ASP A 63 -1.43 -12.47 10.31
N ASP A 64 -1.27 -13.62 10.97
CA ASP A 64 -1.88 -14.90 10.56
C ASP A 64 -3.41 -14.92 10.71
N THR A 65 -3.96 -14.05 11.56
CA THR A 65 -5.38 -13.98 11.91
C THR A 65 -6.04 -12.66 11.52
N GLY A 66 -5.24 -11.66 11.18
CA GLY A 66 -5.66 -10.34 10.75
C GLY A 66 -6.44 -10.41 9.45
N LYS A 67 -7.42 -9.51 9.33
CA LYS A 67 -8.18 -9.33 8.09
C LYS A 67 -7.72 -8.07 7.39
N ALA A 68 -7.66 -8.13 6.07
CA ALA A 68 -7.57 -6.94 5.26
C ALA A 68 -8.78 -6.03 5.56
N THR A 69 -8.54 -4.73 5.59
CA THR A 69 -9.60 -3.72 5.74
C THR A 69 -9.60 -2.82 4.52
N VAL A 70 -10.79 -2.34 4.17
CA VAL A 70 -10.98 -1.38 3.09
C VAL A 70 -11.57 -0.11 3.68
N ARG A 71 -11.06 1.03 3.22
CA ARG A 71 -11.63 2.34 3.49
C ARG A 71 -11.84 3.10 2.20
N ILE A 72 -12.94 3.84 2.12
CA ILE A 72 -13.19 4.80 1.05
C ILE A 72 -13.25 6.18 1.69
N ASP A 73 -12.37 7.08 1.27
CA ASP A 73 -12.26 8.45 1.82
C ASP A 73 -12.09 8.47 3.35
N GLY A 74 -11.42 7.44 3.89
CA GLY A 74 -11.16 7.28 5.33
C GLY A 74 -12.25 6.53 6.10
N GLU A 75 -13.42 6.29 5.50
CA GLU A 75 -14.53 5.55 6.10
C GLU A 75 -14.40 4.05 5.83
N SER A 76 -14.53 3.23 6.87
CA SER A 76 -14.53 1.76 6.72
C SER A 76 -15.77 1.27 5.99
N VAL A 77 -15.57 0.30 5.09
CA VAL A 77 -16.63 -0.38 4.31
C VAL A 77 -16.79 -1.80 4.81
#